data_AF-A0A3N1Y7C8-F1
#
_entry.id   AF-A0A3N1Y7C8-F1
#
_cell.length_a   1.000
_cell.length_b   1.000
_cell.length_c   1.000
_cell.angle_alpha   90.00
_cell.angle_beta   90.00
_cell.angle_gamma   90.00
#
_symmetry.space_group_name_H-M   'P 1'
#
loop_
_entity.id
_entity.type
_entity.pdbx_description
1 polymer ?
#
loop_
_entity_poly.entity_id
_entity_poly.type
_entity_poly.pdbx_seq_one_letter_code
_entity_poly.pdbx_strand_id
1 'polypeptide(L)'
;METAHYGTGRRKTATARVFVRPGSGRIVVNRRPLEAYFGRETARMIVRQPLEVTGLADKVDVTVTVEGGGTSGQAGAIRHGIARALLRYDEALRRPLRSAGFLTRDAREVERKKVGLHKARKATQYSKR
;
A
#
# COMPACT_ATOMS: atom_id res chain seq x y z
N MET A 1 15.61 23.46 4.90
CA MET A 1 14.63 22.46 5.40
C MET A 1 14.46 21.42 4.32
N GLU A 2 14.87 20.17 4.55
CA GLU A 2 14.73 19.09 3.56
C GLU A 2 13.26 18.90 3.16
N THR A 3 12.96 19.03 1.87
CA THR A 3 11.63 18.89 1.29
C THR A 3 11.24 17.41 1.27
N ALA A 4 10.52 16.96 2.30
CA ALA A 4 9.96 15.61 2.34
C ALA A 4 8.54 15.63 1.75
N HIS A 5 8.31 14.84 0.69
CA HIS A 5 7.00 14.72 0.06
C HIS A 5 6.17 13.66 0.78
N TYR A 6 5.02 14.09 1.31
CA TYR A 6 4.15 13.24 2.12
C TYR A 6 3.06 12.56 1.31
N GLY A 7 2.85 11.26 1.54
CA GLY A 7 1.76 10.48 0.96
C GLY A 7 1.09 9.59 1.99
N THR A 8 -0.22 9.35 1.83
CA THR A 8 -0.99 8.43 2.68
C THR A 8 -1.60 7.30 1.87
N GLY A 9 -1.47 6.09 2.37
CA GLY A 9 -2.07 4.92 1.75
C GLY A 9 -2.93 4.14 2.73
N ARG A 10 -4.04 3.57 2.26
CA ARG A 10 -4.95 2.75 3.07
C ARG A 10 -5.41 1.55 2.28
N ARG A 11 -5.41 0.37 2.89
CA ARG A 11 -5.94 -0.87 2.30
C ARG A 11 -6.43 -1.81 3.40
N LYS A 12 -7.63 -2.37 3.25
CA LYS A 12 -8.30 -3.14 4.31
C LYS A 12 -8.34 -2.28 5.59
N THR A 13 -7.72 -2.74 6.66
CA THR A 13 -7.58 -2.04 7.93
C THR A 13 -6.20 -1.40 8.13
N ALA A 14 -5.29 -1.53 7.17
CA ALA A 14 -3.94 -0.98 7.26
C ALA A 14 -3.88 0.47 6.77
N THR A 15 -3.15 1.31 7.52
CA THR A 15 -2.86 2.71 7.18
C THR A 15 -1.35 2.91 7.12
N ALA A 16 -0.87 3.54 6.05
CA ALA A 16 0.53 3.85 5.82
C ALA A 16 0.72 5.35 5.64
N ARG A 17 1.67 5.91 6.37
CA ARG A 17 2.21 7.28 6.22
C ARG A 17 3.58 7.16 5.56
N VAL A 18 3.74 7.77 4.41
CA VAL A 18 4.92 7.66 3.57
C VAL A 18 5.55 9.03 3.40
N PHE A 19 6.86 9.09 3.54
CA PHE A 19 7.67 10.27 3.26
C PHE A 19 8.70 9.88 2.21
N VAL A 20 8.72 10.63 1.11
CA VAL A 20 9.68 10.46 0.01
C VAL A 20 10.65 11.64 0.04
N ARG A 21 11.94 11.34 -0.08
CA ARG A 21 13.03 12.33 -0.18
C ARG A 21 13.94 11.93 -1.34
N PRO A 22 14.60 12.88 -2.03
CA PRO A 22 15.66 12.53 -2.96
C PRO A 22 16.81 11.82 -2.20
N GLY A 23 17.34 10.74 -2.76
CA GLY A 23 18.29 9.87 -2.06
C GLY A 23 18.81 8.72 -2.94
N SER A 24 19.24 7.63 -2.29
CA SER A 24 19.93 6.50 -2.94
C SER A 24 19.07 5.24 -3.15
N GLY A 25 17.75 5.34 -2.94
CA GLY A 25 16.82 4.22 -3.12
C GLY A 25 16.54 3.44 -1.84
N ARG A 26 16.88 3.99 -0.67
CA ARG A 26 16.72 3.30 0.61
C ARG A 26 15.26 3.29 1.06
N ILE A 27 14.70 2.11 1.25
CA ILE A 27 13.32 1.93 1.76
C ILE A 27 13.35 1.40 3.20
N VAL A 28 12.80 2.19 4.12
CA VAL A 28 12.71 1.87 5.55
C VAL A 28 11.25 1.84 5.99
N VAL A 29 10.82 0.75 6.62
CA VAL A 29 9.47 0.55 7.16
C VAL A 29 9.54 0.35 8.67
N ASN A 30 8.89 1.22 9.44
CA ASN A 30 8.88 1.17 10.91
C ASN A 30 10.30 1.02 11.52
N ARG A 31 11.25 1.83 11.02
CA ARG A 31 12.68 1.81 11.41
C ARG A 31 13.45 0.52 11.08
N ARG A 32 12.88 -0.38 10.28
CA ARG A 32 13.52 -1.60 9.79
C ARG A 32 13.68 -1.56 8.28
N PRO A 33 14.72 -2.20 7.70
CA PRO A 33 14.82 -2.31 6.24
C PRO A 33 13.67 -3.13 5.68
N LEU A 34 13.28 -2.85 4.42
CA LEU A 34 12.16 -3.50 3.74
C LEU A 34 12.22 -5.05 3.81
N GLU A 35 13.43 -5.61 3.70
CA GLU A 35 13.68 -7.05 3.71
C GLU A 35 13.47 -7.69 5.07
N ALA A 36 13.87 -6.99 6.15
CA ALA A 36 13.64 -7.48 7.51
C ALA A 36 12.18 -7.32 7.94
N TYR A 37 11.46 -6.34 7.38
CA TYR A 37 10.05 -6.13 7.71
C TYR A 37 9.12 -7.10 6.97
N PHE A 38 9.34 -7.30 5.67
CA PHE A 38 8.54 -8.22 4.85
C PHE A 38 9.34 -9.50 4.58
N GLY A 39 9.00 -10.58 5.29
CA GLY A 39 9.63 -11.88 5.03
C GLY A 39 9.30 -12.50 3.67
N ARG A 40 8.19 -12.08 3.01
CA ARG A 40 7.77 -12.60 1.71
C ARG A 40 8.22 -11.66 0.58
N GLU A 41 8.87 -12.22 -0.43
CA GLU A 41 9.36 -11.47 -1.59
C GLU A 41 8.25 -10.73 -2.36
N THR A 42 7.10 -11.37 -2.53
CA THR A 42 5.97 -10.74 -3.22
C THR A 42 5.50 -9.44 -2.56
N ALA A 43 5.61 -9.33 -1.23
CA ALA A 43 5.28 -8.09 -0.53
C ALA A 43 6.31 -6.99 -0.80
N ARG A 44 7.60 -7.34 -0.92
CA ARG A 44 8.69 -6.42 -1.29
C ARG A 44 8.49 -5.88 -2.70
N MET A 45 8.18 -6.77 -3.65
CA MET A 45 7.89 -6.40 -5.05
C MET A 45 6.72 -5.43 -5.14
N ILE A 46 5.61 -5.69 -4.43
CA ILE A 46 4.42 -4.81 -4.43
C ILE A 46 4.76 -3.38 -3.97
N VAL A 47 5.67 -3.24 -3.00
CA VAL A 47 6.09 -1.92 -2.51
C VAL A 47 6.95 -1.18 -3.55
N ARG A 48 7.77 -1.89 -4.33
CA ARG A 48 8.68 -1.32 -5.34
C ARG A 48 8.00 -0.94 -6.67
N GLN A 49 6.91 -1.62 -7.04
CA GLN A 49 6.11 -1.36 -8.25
C GLN A 49 5.96 0.13 -8.67
N PRO A 50 5.50 1.05 -7.80
CA PRO A 50 5.31 2.45 -8.18
C PRO A 50 6.63 3.17 -8.48
N LEU A 51 7.75 2.77 -7.85
CA LEU A 51 9.07 3.34 -8.07
C LEU A 51 9.69 2.81 -9.38
N GLU A 52 9.46 1.54 -9.69
CA GLU A 52 9.89 0.91 -10.95
C GLU A 52 9.18 1.55 -12.15
N VAL A 53 7.86 1.76 -12.07
CA VAL A 53 7.09 2.40 -13.15
C VAL A 53 7.52 3.83 -13.41
N THR A 54 7.96 4.57 -12.39
CA THR A 54 8.45 5.94 -12.56
C THR A 54 9.96 6.02 -12.82
N GLY A 55 10.70 4.90 -12.81
CA GLY A 55 12.15 4.90 -12.96
C GLY A 55 12.89 5.68 -11.87
N LEU A 56 12.30 5.78 -10.67
CA LEU A 56 12.84 6.55 -9.55
C LEU A 56 13.37 5.64 -8.41
N ALA A 57 13.46 4.33 -8.63
CA ALA A 57 13.86 3.37 -7.62
C ALA A 57 15.19 3.73 -6.93
N ASP A 58 16.18 4.20 -7.68
CA ASP A 58 17.53 4.50 -7.17
C ASP A 58 17.73 6.00 -6.84
N LYS A 59 16.69 6.82 -7.01
CA LYS A 59 16.77 8.29 -6.89
C LYS A 59 16.08 8.84 -5.65
N VAL A 60 15.25 8.02 -4.98
CA VAL A 60 14.47 8.46 -3.84
C VAL A 60 14.54 7.52 -2.67
N ASP A 61 14.72 8.07 -1.48
CA ASP A 61 14.60 7.36 -0.22
C ASP A 61 13.16 7.44 0.28
N VAL A 62 12.68 6.31 0.80
CA VAL A 62 11.30 6.16 1.26
C VAL A 62 11.30 5.75 2.73
N THR A 63 10.76 6.62 3.58
CA THR A 63 10.52 6.33 4.98
C THR A 63 9.03 6.12 5.22
N VAL A 64 8.68 4.98 5.81
CA VAL A 64 7.30 4.56 5.98
C VAL A 64 7.00 4.24 7.44
N THR A 65 5.89 4.78 7.92
CA THR A 65 5.24 4.34 9.16
C THR A 65 3.94 3.65 8.80
N VAL A 66 3.78 2.40 9.20
CA VAL A 66 2.59 1.59 8.87
C VAL A 66 2.04 0.90 10.11
N GLU A 67 0.71 0.92 10.22
CA GLU A 67 -0.04 0.33 11.32
C GLU A 67 -1.33 -0.33 10.82
N GLY A 68 -1.82 -1.31 11.58
CA GLY A 68 -3.06 -2.05 11.30
C GLY A 68 -2.94 -3.11 10.20
N GLY A 69 -3.96 -3.97 10.14
CA GLY A 69 -4.08 -5.06 9.17
C GLY A 69 -3.01 -6.15 9.30
N GLY A 70 -2.70 -6.80 8.18
CA GLY A 70 -1.62 -7.79 8.07
C GLY A 70 -0.68 -7.46 6.92
N THR A 71 0.37 -8.26 6.73
CA THR A 71 1.49 -7.97 5.81
C THR A 71 1.07 -7.62 4.39
N SER A 72 0.12 -8.36 3.78
CA SER A 72 -0.39 -8.06 2.43
C SER A 72 -1.21 -6.76 2.37
N GLY A 73 -2.00 -6.49 3.41
CA GLY A 73 -2.76 -5.24 3.53
C GLY A 73 -1.82 -4.05 3.64
N GLN A 74 -0.80 -4.18 4.49
CA GLN A 74 0.25 -3.18 4.70
C GLN A 74 1.04 -2.91 3.42
N ALA A 75 1.57 -3.93 2.74
CA ALA A 75 2.29 -3.74 1.48
C ALA A 75 1.47 -2.96 0.44
N GLY A 76 0.18 -3.30 0.29
CA GLY A 76 -0.70 -2.56 -0.62
C GLY A 76 -1.03 -1.14 -0.17
N ALA A 77 -1.11 -0.89 1.14
CA ALA A 77 -1.26 0.47 1.68
C ALA A 77 0.01 1.30 1.41
N ILE A 78 1.20 0.75 1.64
CA ILE A 78 2.48 1.42 1.37
C ILE A 78 2.60 1.76 -0.12
N ARG A 79 2.30 0.81 -1.01
CA ARG A 79 2.28 1.03 -2.46
C ARG A 79 1.45 2.25 -2.84
N HIS A 80 0.25 2.36 -2.29
CA HIS A 80 -0.64 3.49 -2.56
C HIS A 80 -0.11 4.81 -1.98
N GLY A 81 0.50 4.75 -0.79
CA GLY A 81 1.14 5.92 -0.16
C GLY A 81 2.32 6.45 -0.95
N ILE A 82 3.18 5.56 -1.47
CA ILE A 82 4.32 5.92 -2.33
C ILE A 82 3.80 6.60 -3.60
N ALA A 83 2.82 6.01 -4.29
CA ALA A 83 2.26 6.61 -5.50
C ALA A 83 1.73 8.04 -5.26
N ARG A 84 1.07 8.29 -4.12
CA ARG A 84 0.60 9.65 -3.77
C ARG A 84 1.73 10.60 -3.39
N ALA A 85 2.79 10.11 -2.74
CA ALA A 85 3.95 10.93 -2.41
C ALA A 85 4.70 11.32 -3.70
N LEU A 86 4.86 10.40 -4.65
CA LEU A 86 5.47 10.66 -5.96
C LEU A 86 4.68 11.69 -6.77
N LEU A 87 3.35 11.68 -6.72
CA LEU A 87 2.55 12.74 -7.35
C LEU A 87 2.84 14.14 -6.81
N ARG A 88 3.20 14.25 -5.52
CA ARG A 88 3.58 15.53 -4.91
C ARG A 88 5.04 15.90 -5.18
N TYR A 89 5.85 14.93 -5.60
CA TYR A 89 7.22 15.14 -6.01
C TYR A 89 7.27 15.67 -7.44
N ASP A 90 6.54 15.01 -8.35
CA ASP A 90 6.40 15.43 -9.74
C ASP A 90 4.99 15.07 -10.27
N GLU A 91 4.26 16.08 -10.72
CA GLU A 91 2.91 15.92 -11.23
C GLU A 91 2.86 15.24 -12.60
N ALA A 92 3.96 15.28 -13.38
CA ALA A 92 4.07 14.60 -14.67
C ALA A 92 3.93 13.07 -14.53
N LEU A 93 4.27 12.52 -13.37
CA LEU A 93 4.15 11.10 -13.04
C LEU A 93 2.69 10.62 -12.91
N ARG A 94 1.71 11.52 -12.95
CA ARG A 94 0.29 11.17 -12.83
C ARG A 94 -0.19 10.23 -13.92
N ARG A 95 0.20 10.48 -15.18
CA ARG A 95 -0.24 9.67 -16.32
C ARG A 95 0.24 8.22 -16.21
N PRO A 96 1.56 7.93 -16.02
CA PRO A 96 2.02 6.55 -15.87
C PRO A 96 1.45 5.85 -14.63
N LEU A 97 1.38 6.55 -13.48
CA LEU A 97 0.82 5.97 -12.24
C LEU A 97 -0.67 5.66 -12.34
N ARG A 98 -1.44 6.46 -13.09
CA ARG A 98 -2.86 6.21 -13.34
C ARG A 98 -3.06 5.04 -14.29
N SER A 99 -2.30 4.97 -15.38
CA SER A 99 -2.35 3.85 -16.32
C SER A 99 -1.99 2.52 -15.66
N ALA A 100 -1.02 2.51 -14.74
CA ALA A 100 -0.66 1.34 -13.94
C ALA A 100 -1.65 1.02 -12.80
N GLY A 101 -2.66 1.86 -12.56
CA GLY A 101 -3.72 1.62 -11.58
C GLY A 101 -3.32 1.85 -10.11
N PHE A 102 -2.23 2.57 -9.82
CA PHE A 102 -1.74 2.75 -8.44
C PHE A 102 -2.42 3.89 -7.67
N LEU A 103 -3.15 4.77 -8.36
CA LEU A 103 -3.83 5.93 -7.77
C LEU A 103 -5.23 5.65 -7.23
N THR A 104 -5.80 4.47 -7.53
CA THR A 104 -7.13 4.10 -7.04
C THR A 104 -7.01 3.32 -5.73
N ARG A 105 -7.75 3.73 -4.70
CA ARG A 105 -7.82 2.98 -3.44
C ARG A 105 -8.64 1.71 -3.65
N ASP A 106 -8.12 0.57 -3.21
CA ASP A 106 -8.89 -0.68 -3.10
C ASP A 106 -9.90 -0.55 -1.94
N ALA A 107 -11.16 -0.29 -2.28
CA ALA A 107 -12.25 -0.10 -1.32
C ALA A 107 -12.79 -1.41 -0.74
N ARG A 108 -12.35 -2.58 -1.23
CA ARG A 108 -12.89 -3.87 -0.77
C ARG A 108 -12.54 -4.10 0.69
N GLU A 109 -13.55 -4.33 1.50
CA GLU A 109 -13.42 -4.70 2.91
C GLU A 109 -14.10 -6.05 3.19
N VAL A 110 -14.02 -6.52 4.44
CA VAL A 110 -14.70 -7.76 4.83
C VAL A 110 -16.18 -7.43 5.02
N GLU A 111 -17.05 -8.10 4.25
CA GLU A 111 -18.49 -7.96 4.42
C GLU A 111 -18.90 -8.41 5.83
N ARG A 112 -19.69 -7.59 6.51
CA ARG A 112 -20.20 -7.89 7.85
C ARG A 112 -21.01 -9.20 7.83
N LYS A 113 -20.93 -9.98 8.91
CA LYS A 113 -21.83 -11.11 9.16
C LYS A 113 -23.27 -10.61 9.38
N LYS A 114 -24.20 -11.06 8.53
CA LYS A 114 -25.64 -10.78 8.68
C LYS A 114 -26.26 -11.69 9.74
N VAL A 115 -27.32 -11.22 10.38
CA VAL A 115 -28.05 -12.00 11.40
C VAL A 115 -28.65 -13.24 10.74
N GLY A 116 -28.63 -14.39 11.42
CA GLY A 116 -29.14 -15.65 10.89
C GLY A 116 -28.21 -16.41 9.94
N LEU A 117 -27.07 -15.84 9.53
CA LEU A 117 -26.06 -16.53 8.73
C LEU A 117 -24.87 -16.99 9.58
N HIS A 118 -24.18 -18.07 9.19
CA HIS A 118 -22.96 -18.53 9.86
C HIS A 118 -21.74 -17.64 9.57
N LYS A 119 -21.66 -17.07 8.36
CA LYS A 119 -20.64 -16.09 7.91
C LYS A 119 -21.32 -15.01 7.05
N ALA A 120 -20.56 -14.14 6.39
CA ALA A 120 -21.10 -13.05 5.55
C ALA A 120 -22.22 -13.50 4.59
N ARG A 121 -22.08 -14.68 3.96
CA ARG A 121 -23.07 -15.23 3.00
C ARG A 121 -23.40 -16.71 3.22
N LYS A 122 -22.84 -17.36 4.24
CA LYS A 122 -23.04 -18.79 4.49
C LYS A 122 -24.35 -19.00 5.25
N ALA A 123 -25.40 -19.42 4.55
CA ALA A 123 -26.67 -19.84 5.16
C ALA A 123 -26.54 -21.25 5.77
N THR A 124 -27.45 -21.57 6.69
CA THR A 124 -27.72 -22.96 7.10
C THR A 124 -28.28 -23.75 5.91
N GLN A 125 -28.10 -25.07 5.93
CA GLN A 125 -28.79 -25.93 4.99
C GLN A 125 -30.29 -25.91 5.33
N TYR A 126 -31.14 -25.64 4.34
CA TYR A 126 -32.60 -25.63 4.49
C TYR A 126 -33.17 -26.97 4.00
N SER A 127 -33.98 -27.64 4.82
CA SER A 127 -34.84 -28.76 4.37
C SER A 127 -36.20 -28.21 3.95
N LYS A 128 -36.65 -28.59 2.76
CA LYS A 128 -37.97 -28.21 2.20
C LYS A 128 -39.09 -29.18 2.59
N ARG A 129 -38.81 -30.20 3.37
CA ARG A 129 -39.72 -31.28 3.75
C ARG A 129 -39.54 -31.61 5.22
#